data_AF-A0A971X432-F1
#
_entry.id   AF-A0A971X432-F1
#
_cell.length_a   1.000
_cell.length_b   1.000
_cell.length_c   1.000
_cell.angle_alpha   90.00
_cell.angle_beta   90.00
_cell.angle_gamma   90.00
#
_symmetry.space_group_name_H-M   'P 1'
#
loop_
_entity.id
_entity.type
_entity.pdbx_description
1 polymer ?
#
loop_
_entity_poly.entity_id
_entity_poly.type
_entity_poly.pdbx_seq_one_letter_code
_entity_poly.pdbx_strand_id
1 'polypeptide(L)'
;MGLIAGGVAWGFGKVGEWVWDSLYDSAKGWQPPRDPIILDLDGNGLQTVGLSSHIYFDHNGDGILSKTGWVGEGDALLVWDRNSNGLIENGAELFGDFTPMPDGSLAPNGFAALAALDANGDGILDAADPAFAELKLWVDSDQNAVTGEGELMSLTDAGIASLNLGSTLKNQKQSNGNTLAREGSFTRTDGTESAMGEFHLAIDTFDTQFAEQIEVPEELRGLPMISGSGNVRDLQQAATQSSSLQSLLGQFENSTDRFEQQRNWSLCA
;
A
#
# COMPACT_ATOMS: atom_id res chain seq x y z
N MET A 1 -61.75 32.91 -12.42
CA MET A 1 -60.79 32.15 -11.59
C MET A 1 -60.16 31.09 -12.47
N GLY A 2 -59.01 31.43 -13.08
CA GLY A 2 -58.21 30.49 -13.84
C GLY A 2 -57.00 30.09 -13.00
N LEU A 3 -56.76 28.80 -12.86
CA LEU A 3 -55.50 28.23 -12.40
C LEU A 3 -54.96 27.42 -13.57
N ILE A 4 -53.97 28.01 -14.24
CA ILE A 4 -53.11 27.32 -15.22
C ILE A 4 -51.98 26.70 -14.39
N ALA A 5 -51.89 25.38 -14.38
CA ALA A 5 -50.69 24.67 -13.93
C ALA A 5 -50.17 23.87 -15.12
N GLY A 6 -49.17 24.44 -15.81
CA GLY A 6 -48.41 23.75 -16.83
C GLY A 6 -47.43 22.78 -16.17
N GLY A 7 -47.56 21.49 -16.48
CA GLY A 7 -46.53 20.50 -16.21
C GLY A 7 -45.56 20.44 -17.38
N VAL A 8 -44.36 20.99 -17.20
CA VAL A 8 -43.24 20.83 -18.15
C VAL A 8 -42.56 19.50 -17.84
N ALA A 9 -42.55 18.60 -18.82
CA ALA A 9 -41.75 17.39 -18.76
C ALA A 9 -40.27 17.74 -19.03
N TRP A 10 -39.40 17.54 -18.05
CA TRP A 10 -37.96 17.58 -18.24
C TRP A 10 -37.39 16.18 -18.07
N GLY A 11 -36.79 15.66 -19.14
CA GLY A 11 -36.04 14.41 -19.12
C GLY A 11 -34.75 14.56 -18.34
N PHE A 12 -34.67 13.89 -17.20
CA PHE A 12 -33.42 13.59 -16.49
C PHE A 12 -33.15 12.08 -16.58
N GLY A 13 -32.97 11.58 -17.80
CA GLY A 13 -32.58 10.19 -18.03
C GLY A 13 -31.34 10.16 -18.91
N LYS A 14 -30.29 9.47 -18.45
CA LYS A 14 -29.05 9.09 -19.15
C LYS A 14 -27.75 9.87 -18.91
N VAL A 15 -27.74 11.07 -18.33
CA VAL A 15 -26.45 11.73 -17.98
C VAL A 15 -26.04 11.43 -16.52
N GLY A 16 -27.00 11.23 -15.62
CA GLY A 16 -26.74 10.93 -14.21
C GLY A 16 -26.16 9.53 -13.98
N GLU A 17 -26.77 8.50 -14.57
CA GLU A 17 -26.32 7.09 -14.39
C GLU A 17 -24.89 6.87 -14.84
N TRP A 18 -24.45 7.48 -15.95
CA TRP A 18 -23.08 7.31 -16.47
C TRP A 18 -22.02 7.99 -15.60
N VAL A 19 -22.35 9.15 -15.01
CA VAL A 19 -21.44 9.88 -14.11
C VAL A 19 -21.39 9.22 -12.73
N TRP A 20 -22.52 8.71 -12.24
CA TRP A 20 -22.57 7.96 -10.99
C TRP A 20 -21.87 6.61 -11.12
N ASP A 21 -22.07 5.85 -12.20
CA ASP A 21 -21.36 4.59 -12.43
C ASP A 21 -19.85 4.82 -12.61
N SER A 22 -19.43 5.86 -13.35
CA SER A 22 -18.00 6.15 -13.50
C SER A 22 -17.34 6.63 -12.22
N LEU A 23 -18.00 7.46 -11.41
CA LEU A 23 -17.45 7.91 -10.13
C LEU A 23 -17.51 6.81 -9.07
N TYR A 24 -18.53 5.95 -9.11
CA TYR A 24 -18.68 4.80 -8.23
C TYR A 24 -17.66 3.70 -8.56
N ASP A 25 -17.44 3.40 -9.84
CA ASP A 25 -16.38 2.47 -10.27
C ASP A 25 -14.98 3.06 -10.05
N SER A 26 -14.82 4.39 -10.24
CA SER A 26 -13.57 5.08 -9.87
C SER A 26 -13.36 5.10 -8.36
N ALA A 27 -14.41 5.21 -7.55
CA ALA A 27 -14.33 5.17 -6.08
C ALA A 27 -14.12 3.75 -5.55
N LYS A 28 -14.67 2.72 -6.20
CA LYS A 28 -14.36 1.31 -5.90
C LYS A 28 -12.90 0.96 -6.18
N GLY A 29 -12.33 1.55 -7.22
CA GLY A 29 -10.92 1.42 -7.56
C GLY A 29 -10.03 2.47 -6.90
N TRP A 30 -10.58 3.39 -6.10
CA TRP A 30 -9.81 4.41 -5.41
C TRP A 30 -9.15 3.78 -4.21
N GLN A 31 -7.95 3.28 -4.45
CA GLN A 31 -6.99 2.98 -3.41
C GLN A 31 -6.23 4.28 -3.14
N PRO A 32 -6.09 4.73 -1.88
CA PRO A 32 -5.18 5.83 -1.60
C PRO A 32 -3.81 5.43 -2.16
N PRO A 33 -3.18 6.29 -2.98
CA PRO A 33 -1.88 6.00 -3.56
C PRO A 33 -0.89 5.60 -2.46
N ARG A 34 0.04 4.74 -2.85
CA ARG A 34 1.08 4.17 -1.99
C ARG A 34 2.28 4.13 -2.91
N ASP A 35 3.06 5.19 -2.80
CA ASP A 35 3.83 5.71 -3.92
C ASP A 35 5.33 5.60 -3.68
N PRO A 36 5.89 4.38 -3.50
CA PRO A 36 7.31 4.24 -3.23
C PRO A 36 8.14 4.88 -4.32
N ILE A 37 9.29 5.39 -3.91
CA ILE A 37 10.35 5.78 -4.82
C ILE A 37 11.23 4.56 -5.07
N ILE A 38 11.36 4.16 -6.33
CA ILE A 38 12.22 3.08 -6.80
C ILE A 38 13.43 3.68 -7.52
N LEU A 39 14.62 3.15 -7.26
CA LEU A 39 15.87 3.55 -7.90
C LEU A 39 16.38 2.44 -8.83
N ASP A 40 16.73 2.82 -10.06
CA ASP A 40 17.36 1.97 -11.05
C ASP A 40 18.86 1.82 -10.74
N LEU A 41 19.24 0.75 -10.05
CA LEU A 41 20.61 0.57 -9.56
C LEU A 41 21.56 -0.01 -10.61
N ASP A 42 21.07 -0.82 -11.54
CA ASP A 42 21.90 -1.50 -12.54
C ASP A 42 21.91 -0.81 -13.92
N GLY A 43 21.10 0.25 -14.09
CA GLY A 43 21.05 1.09 -15.28
C GLY A 43 20.27 0.48 -16.43
N ASN A 44 19.44 -0.54 -16.18
CA ASN A 44 18.64 -1.21 -17.20
C ASN A 44 17.20 -0.63 -17.33
N GLY A 45 16.88 0.38 -16.52
CA GLY A 45 15.58 1.05 -16.44
C GLY A 45 14.74 0.56 -15.26
N LEU A 46 13.82 1.41 -14.77
CA LEU A 46 12.98 1.09 -13.61
C LEU A 46 12.06 -0.12 -13.84
N GLN A 47 12.23 -1.17 -13.03
CA GLN A 47 11.52 -2.44 -13.09
C GLN A 47 10.57 -2.64 -11.91
N THR A 48 9.43 -3.26 -12.20
CA THR A 48 8.47 -3.68 -11.18
C THR A 48 7.84 -5.02 -11.55
N VAL A 49 7.36 -5.75 -10.55
CA VAL A 49 6.51 -6.94 -10.70
C VAL A 49 5.07 -6.60 -10.33
N GLY A 50 4.11 -7.30 -10.94
CA GLY A 50 2.67 -7.11 -10.69
C GLY A 50 2.12 -8.12 -9.68
N LEU A 51 0.80 -8.09 -9.44
CA LEU A 51 0.11 -8.94 -8.47
C LEU A 51 0.36 -10.45 -8.62
N SER A 52 0.78 -10.93 -9.80
CA SER A 52 1.12 -12.34 -10.01
C SER A 52 2.34 -12.81 -9.22
N SER A 53 3.12 -11.89 -8.62
CA SER A 53 4.26 -12.20 -7.74
C SER A 53 3.84 -12.77 -6.39
N HIS A 54 2.60 -12.57 -5.95
CA HIS A 54 2.10 -12.99 -4.61
C HIS A 54 2.89 -12.37 -3.45
N ILE A 55 3.30 -11.11 -3.63
CA ILE A 55 3.95 -10.31 -2.59
C ILE A 55 2.86 -9.58 -1.79
N TYR A 56 3.05 -9.50 -0.48
CA TYR A 56 2.11 -8.88 0.46
C TYR A 56 2.86 -7.88 1.34
N PHE A 57 2.34 -6.66 1.46
CA PHE A 57 2.98 -5.61 2.28
C PHE A 57 1.94 -4.76 3.00
N ASP A 58 2.29 -4.28 4.21
CA ASP A 58 1.47 -3.35 4.98
C ASP A 58 1.68 -1.93 4.48
N HIS A 59 0.92 -1.54 3.47
CA HIS A 59 1.08 -0.22 2.90
C HIS A 59 0.63 0.92 3.82
N ASN A 60 -0.28 0.69 4.77
CA ASN A 60 -0.92 1.76 5.56
C ASN A 60 -0.65 1.69 7.06
N GLY A 61 0.09 0.68 7.53
CA GLY A 61 0.45 0.48 8.92
C GLY A 61 -0.71 -0.03 9.79
N ASP A 62 -1.73 -0.68 9.19
CA ASP A 62 -2.88 -1.19 9.94
C ASP A 62 -2.74 -2.66 10.38
N GLY A 63 -1.61 -3.30 10.05
CA GLY A 63 -1.32 -4.69 10.36
C GLY A 63 -1.92 -5.70 9.37
N ILE A 64 -2.50 -5.23 8.26
CA ILE A 64 -3.03 -6.05 7.17
C ILE A 64 -2.16 -5.89 5.92
N LEU A 65 -1.51 -6.98 5.53
CA LEU A 65 -0.69 -7.05 4.34
C LEU A 65 -1.60 -7.24 3.12
N SER A 66 -1.65 -6.27 2.22
CA SER A 66 -2.39 -6.41 0.96
C SER A 66 -1.49 -6.95 -0.15
N LYS A 67 -2.02 -7.82 -1.00
CA LYS A 67 -1.27 -8.30 -2.16
C LYS A 67 -0.96 -7.14 -3.08
N THR A 68 0.29 -7.03 -3.52
CA THR A 68 0.75 -5.84 -4.22
C THR A 68 1.72 -6.15 -5.35
N GLY A 69 1.80 -5.25 -6.33
CA GLY A 69 2.97 -5.16 -7.18
C GLY A 69 4.18 -4.72 -6.34
N TRP A 70 5.39 -4.88 -6.86
CA TRP A 70 6.60 -4.65 -6.07
C TRP A 70 7.76 -4.16 -6.94
N VAL A 71 8.84 -3.71 -6.30
CA VAL A 71 10.10 -3.40 -6.98
C VAL A 71 10.64 -4.65 -7.69
N GLY A 72 11.23 -4.48 -8.87
CA GLY A 72 11.83 -5.57 -9.62
C GLY A 72 13.23 -5.91 -9.12
N GLU A 73 13.71 -7.10 -9.48
CA GLU A 73 15.11 -7.49 -9.24
C GLU A 73 16.09 -6.49 -9.87
N GLY A 74 17.15 -6.15 -9.13
CA GLY A 74 18.19 -5.22 -9.57
C GLY A 74 17.90 -3.75 -9.25
N ASP A 75 16.67 -3.42 -8.86
CA ASP A 75 16.28 -2.10 -8.38
C ASP A 75 16.10 -2.09 -6.85
N ALA A 76 15.91 -0.90 -6.28
CA ALA A 76 15.69 -0.75 -4.84
C ALA A 76 14.57 0.22 -4.50
N LEU A 77 13.89 -0.03 -3.38
CA LEU A 77 13.03 0.95 -2.73
C LEU A 77 13.88 1.93 -1.94
N LEU A 78 13.58 3.22 -2.04
CA LEU A 78 14.10 4.24 -1.12
C LEU A 78 13.28 4.21 0.18
N VAL A 79 13.96 4.07 1.31
CA VAL A 79 13.30 3.87 2.60
C VAL A 79 13.94 4.72 3.70
N TRP A 80 13.17 4.97 4.75
CA TRP A 80 13.63 5.56 6.00
C TRP A 80 13.07 4.77 7.17
N ASP A 81 13.96 4.04 7.83
CA ASP A 81 13.71 3.32 9.10
C ASP A 81 13.48 4.35 10.23
N ARG A 82 12.22 4.76 10.42
CA ARG A 82 11.86 5.89 11.29
C ARG A 82 11.93 5.55 12.76
N ASN A 83 11.78 4.27 13.09
CA ASN A 83 11.80 3.78 14.46
C ASN A 83 13.19 3.22 14.86
N SER A 84 14.13 3.16 13.91
CA SER A 84 15.50 2.68 14.08
C SER A 84 15.60 1.23 14.56
N ASN A 85 14.66 0.37 14.15
CA ASN A 85 14.66 -1.05 14.50
C ASN A 85 15.45 -1.92 13.51
N GLY A 86 15.93 -1.35 12.40
CA GLY A 86 16.69 -2.06 11.37
C GLY A 86 15.82 -2.83 10.38
N LEU A 87 14.51 -2.65 10.40
CA LEU A 87 13.52 -3.31 9.54
C LEU A 87 12.67 -2.24 8.84
N ILE A 88 12.10 -2.60 7.69
CA ILE A 88 11.07 -1.80 7.02
C ILE A 88 9.78 -2.63 7.09
N GLU A 89 8.85 -2.22 7.94
CA GLU A 89 7.70 -3.05 8.28
C GLU A 89 6.41 -2.62 7.59
N ASN A 90 6.31 -1.33 7.24
CA ASN A 90 5.10 -0.78 6.64
C ASN A 90 5.37 0.51 5.83
N GLY A 91 4.31 0.99 5.17
CA GLY A 91 4.38 2.16 4.30
C GLY A 91 4.76 3.49 4.97
N ALA A 92 4.78 3.60 6.31
CA ALA A 92 5.27 4.80 6.99
C ALA A 92 6.79 5.02 6.80
N GLU A 93 7.50 3.95 6.45
CA GLU A 93 8.95 3.90 6.24
C GLU A 93 9.32 3.92 4.74
N LEU A 94 8.30 3.90 3.87
CA LEU A 94 8.44 4.18 2.45
C LEU A 94 8.22 5.69 2.20
N PHE A 95 8.83 6.20 1.13
CA PHE A 95 8.53 7.55 0.65
C PHE A 95 7.26 7.54 -0.20
N GLY A 96 6.33 8.45 0.06
CA GLY A 96 5.06 8.56 -0.67
C GLY A 96 4.17 9.68 -0.13
N ASP A 97 2.91 9.71 -0.52
CA ASP A 97 1.91 10.68 -0.03
C ASP A 97 1.41 10.40 1.40
N PHE A 98 1.88 9.33 2.04
CA PHE A 98 1.68 9.04 3.47
C PHE A 98 2.90 9.40 4.34
N THR A 99 3.95 9.96 3.74
CA THR A 99 5.10 10.44 4.51
C THR A 99 4.70 11.65 5.36
N PRO A 100 4.90 11.60 6.69
CA PRO A 100 4.66 12.75 7.56
C PRO A 100 5.67 13.88 7.28
N MET A 101 5.16 15.10 7.16
CA MET A 101 5.94 16.31 6.95
C MET A 101 6.27 16.99 8.28
N PRO A 102 7.30 17.87 8.35
CA PRO A 102 7.67 18.57 9.58
C PRO A 102 6.55 19.41 10.21
N ASP A 103 5.56 19.84 9.42
CA ASP A 103 4.39 20.61 9.87
C ASP A 103 3.22 19.73 10.36
N GLY A 104 3.39 18.41 10.36
CA GLY A 104 2.36 17.43 10.75
C GLY A 104 1.34 17.11 9.65
N SER A 105 1.47 17.70 8.46
CA SER A 105 0.70 17.30 7.28
C SER A 105 1.31 16.05 6.63
N LEU A 106 0.62 15.48 5.64
CA LEU A 106 1.17 14.43 4.78
C LEU A 106 1.72 15.05 3.50
N ALA A 107 2.80 14.47 2.97
CA ALA A 107 3.37 14.90 1.71
C ALA A 107 2.36 14.74 0.56
N PRO A 108 2.32 15.62 -0.45
CA PRO A 108 1.44 15.45 -1.59
C PRO A 108 1.92 14.40 -2.59
N ASN A 109 3.15 13.88 -2.45
CA ASN A 109 3.78 12.82 -3.24
C ASN A 109 5.19 12.51 -2.68
N GLY A 110 5.82 11.44 -3.16
CA GLY A 110 7.14 11.00 -2.69
C GLY A 110 8.26 12.00 -2.94
N PHE A 111 8.29 12.67 -4.10
CA PHE A 111 9.31 13.69 -4.38
C PHE A 111 9.18 14.92 -3.48
N ALA A 112 7.94 15.32 -3.15
CA ALA A 112 7.70 16.39 -2.19
C ALA A 112 8.11 16.00 -0.76
N ALA A 113 7.97 14.72 -0.40
CA ALA A 113 8.48 14.18 0.86
C ALA A 113 10.01 14.27 0.92
N LEU A 114 10.71 13.92 -0.16
CA LEU A 114 12.17 14.09 -0.25
C LEU A 114 12.59 15.56 -0.18
N ALA A 115 11.87 16.45 -0.85
CA ALA A 115 12.19 17.87 -0.86
C ALA A 115 12.08 18.54 0.52
N ALA A 116 11.34 17.95 1.46
CA ALA A 116 11.31 18.42 2.84
C ALA A 116 12.57 18.07 3.64
N LEU A 117 13.43 17.20 3.12
CA LEU A 117 14.67 16.76 3.74
C LEU A 117 15.89 17.56 3.27
N ASP A 118 15.75 18.32 2.20
CA ASP A 118 16.76 19.27 1.71
C ASP A 118 16.86 20.45 2.68
N ALA A 119 17.89 20.41 3.51
CA ALA A 119 18.10 21.35 4.59
C ALA A 119 18.73 22.66 4.10
N ASN A 120 19.44 22.61 2.97
CA ASN A 120 20.18 23.74 2.44
C ASN A 120 19.43 24.48 1.30
N GLY A 121 18.40 23.86 0.73
CA GLY A 121 17.51 24.39 -0.29
C GLY A 121 18.12 24.45 -1.71
N ASP A 122 19.10 23.61 -2.02
CA ASP A 122 19.78 23.60 -3.32
C ASP A 122 19.09 22.71 -4.37
N GLY A 123 18.05 21.97 -3.99
CA GLY A 123 17.25 21.13 -4.88
C GLY A 123 17.83 19.73 -5.12
N ILE A 124 18.87 19.36 -4.39
CA ILE A 124 19.35 17.98 -4.29
C ILE A 124 19.30 17.52 -2.84
N LEU A 125 19.29 16.21 -2.62
CA LEU A 125 19.49 15.64 -1.30
C LEU A 125 20.83 14.91 -1.32
N ASP A 126 21.81 15.40 -0.56
CA ASP A 126 23.17 14.87 -0.55
C ASP A 126 23.82 14.90 0.85
N ALA A 127 25.13 14.65 0.94
CA ALA A 127 25.86 14.61 2.20
C ALA A 127 25.88 15.94 2.98
N ALA A 128 25.48 17.07 2.38
CA ALA A 128 25.28 18.34 3.06
C ALA A 128 23.95 18.37 3.86
N ASP A 129 23.04 17.44 3.59
CA ASP A 129 21.75 17.31 4.28
C ASP A 129 21.82 16.24 5.38
N PRO A 130 21.50 16.58 6.64
CA PRO A 130 21.57 15.63 7.75
C PRO A 130 20.74 14.36 7.54
N ALA A 131 19.60 14.48 6.86
CA ALA A 131 18.69 13.35 6.62
C ALA A 131 19.23 12.35 5.59
N PHE A 132 20.16 12.73 4.71
CA PHE A 132 20.70 11.84 3.69
C PHE A 132 21.37 10.59 4.27
N ALA A 133 22.02 10.73 5.43
CA ALA A 133 22.67 9.61 6.13
C ALA A 133 21.68 8.62 6.77
N GLU A 134 20.42 9.02 6.95
CA GLU A 134 19.37 8.18 7.54
C GLU A 134 18.63 7.35 6.47
N LEU A 135 18.75 7.74 5.21
CA LEU A 135 18.10 7.05 4.10
C LEU A 135 18.84 5.74 3.79
N LYS A 136 18.05 4.73 3.43
CA LYS A 136 18.56 3.43 3.01
C LYS A 136 17.92 3.03 1.68
N LEU A 137 18.56 2.10 1.01
CA LEU A 137 18.00 1.35 -0.11
C LEU A 137 17.62 -0.04 0.39
N TRP A 138 16.41 -0.47 0.05
CA TRP A 138 15.97 -1.84 0.27
C TRP A 138 15.96 -2.59 -1.07
N VAL A 139 16.91 -3.52 -1.21
CA VAL A 139 17.00 -4.48 -2.32
C VAL A 139 16.41 -5.80 -1.83
N ASP A 140 15.11 -5.96 -2.05
CA ASP A 140 14.38 -7.20 -1.73
C ASP A 140 14.76 -8.29 -2.73
N SER A 141 15.76 -9.10 -2.37
CA SER A 141 16.42 -10.02 -3.30
C SER A 141 15.67 -11.34 -3.45
N ASP A 142 14.89 -11.73 -2.44
CA ASP A 142 14.07 -12.92 -2.47
C ASP A 142 12.58 -12.64 -2.79
N GLN A 143 12.23 -11.36 -2.98
CA GLN A 143 10.92 -10.86 -3.37
C GLN A 143 9.82 -11.29 -2.41
N ASN A 144 10.05 -11.11 -1.11
CA ASN A 144 9.10 -11.51 -0.07
C ASN A 144 8.47 -10.32 0.69
N ALA A 145 8.90 -9.09 0.40
CA ALA A 145 8.52 -7.85 1.10
C ALA A 145 8.72 -7.88 2.63
N VAL A 146 9.75 -8.59 3.09
CA VAL A 146 10.23 -8.65 4.47
C VAL A 146 11.71 -8.38 4.47
N THR A 147 12.14 -7.33 5.19
CA THR A 147 13.56 -6.98 5.26
C THR A 147 14.41 -8.15 5.80
N GLY A 148 15.30 -8.66 4.96
CA GLY A 148 16.29 -9.67 5.30
C GLY A 148 17.67 -9.11 5.68
N GLU A 149 18.53 -9.99 6.20
CA GLU A 149 19.94 -9.64 6.45
C GLU A 149 20.65 -9.32 5.14
N GLY A 150 21.24 -8.13 5.05
CA GLY A 150 21.97 -7.67 3.87
C GLY A 150 21.11 -7.02 2.77
N GLU A 151 19.79 -6.91 2.96
CA GLU A 151 18.90 -6.28 1.99
C GLU A 151 18.79 -4.75 2.15
N LEU A 152 19.18 -4.22 3.31
CA LEU A 152 19.30 -2.79 3.53
C LEU A 152 20.74 -2.33 3.36
N MET A 153 20.94 -1.29 2.57
CA MET A 153 22.23 -0.64 2.39
C MET A 153 22.10 0.88 2.45
N SER A 154 23.16 1.56 2.88
CA SER A 154 23.19 3.03 2.82
C SER A 154 23.31 3.50 1.36
N LEU A 155 22.84 4.72 1.07
CA LEU A 155 23.01 5.32 -0.26
C LEU A 155 24.49 5.43 -0.63
N THR A 156 25.35 5.75 0.34
CA THR A 156 26.80 5.84 0.13
C THR A 156 27.43 4.50 -0.21
N ASP A 157 27.02 3.41 0.44
CA ASP A 157 27.53 2.06 0.14
C ASP A 157 27.06 1.57 -1.23
N ALA A 158 25.91 2.07 -1.69
CA ALA A 158 25.39 1.83 -3.03
C ALA A 158 26.04 2.73 -4.10
N GLY A 159 26.98 3.60 -3.73
CA GLY A 159 27.65 4.52 -4.65
C GLY A 159 26.76 5.66 -5.13
N ILE A 160 25.72 6.04 -4.36
CA ILE A 160 24.87 7.20 -4.65
C ILE A 160 25.45 8.43 -3.95
N ALA A 161 25.70 9.49 -4.73
CA ALA A 161 26.22 10.75 -4.25
C ALA A 161 25.10 11.74 -3.89
N SER A 162 24.03 11.81 -4.69
CA SER A 162 22.90 12.70 -4.45
C SER A 162 21.62 12.21 -5.11
N LEU A 163 20.47 12.60 -4.56
CA LEU A 163 19.15 12.43 -5.18
C LEU A 163 18.70 13.78 -5.76
N ASN A 164 18.27 13.82 -7.02
CA ASN A 164 17.73 15.05 -7.60
C ASN A 164 16.25 15.20 -7.25
N LEU A 165 15.87 16.32 -6.63
CA LEU A 165 14.48 16.54 -6.20
C LEU A 165 13.54 16.98 -7.33
N GLY A 166 14.11 17.34 -8.48
CA GLY A 166 13.35 17.61 -9.70
C GLY A 166 12.76 16.34 -10.30
N SER A 167 11.47 16.36 -10.62
CA SER A 167 10.78 15.25 -11.29
C SER A 167 9.81 15.71 -12.38
N THR A 168 9.46 14.76 -13.26
CA THR A 168 8.48 14.94 -14.32
C THR A 168 7.30 14.02 -14.11
N LEU A 169 6.07 14.53 -14.28
CA LEU A 169 4.88 13.70 -14.24
C LEU A 169 4.79 12.86 -15.52
N LYS A 170 4.69 11.54 -15.38
CA LYS A 170 4.63 10.56 -16.47
C LYS A 170 3.24 9.94 -16.60
N ASN A 171 2.65 9.48 -15.48
CA ASN A 171 1.41 8.70 -15.43
C ASN A 171 1.40 7.52 -16.42
N GLN A 172 2.53 6.82 -16.52
CA GLN A 172 2.72 5.73 -17.46
C GLN A 172 2.30 4.40 -16.83
N LYS A 173 1.15 3.88 -17.26
CA LYS A 173 0.69 2.55 -16.85
C LYS A 173 1.56 1.45 -17.47
N GLN A 174 2.03 0.53 -16.65
CA GLN A 174 2.81 -0.64 -17.03
C GLN A 174 1.91 -1.85 -17.30
N SER A 175 2.43 -2.83 -18.04
CA SER A 175 1.69 -4.05 -18.41
C SER A 175 1.33 -4.94 -17.22
N ASN A 176 2.09 -4.85 -16.13
CA ASN A 176 1.93 -5.60 -14.89
C ASN A 176 0.89 -4.98 -13.93
N GLY A 177 0.28 -3.85 -14.30
CA GLY A 177 -0.75 -3.16 -13.51
C GLY A 177 -0.24 -1.97 -12.70
N ASN A 178 1.07 -1.84 -12.49
CA ASN A 178 1.68 -0.71 -11.80
C ASN A 178 1.68 0.53 -12.69
N THR A 179 1.90 1.72 -12.11
CA THR A 179 1.98 2.98 -12.85
C THR A 179 3.19 3.78 -12.40
N LEU A 180 4.08 4.14 -13.34
CA LEU A 180 5.12 5.14 -13.09
C LEU A 180 4.45 6.52 -13.09
N ALA A 181 4.26 7.09 -11.91
CA ALA A 181 3.59 8.36 -11.72
C ALA A 181 4.53 9.51 -12.07
N ARG A 182 5.75 9.50 -11.51
CA ARG A 182 6.78 10.53 -11.74
C ARG A 182 8.15 9.91 -11.94
N GLU A 183 8.99 10.57 -12.72
CA GLU A 183 10.36 10.16 -12.97
C GLU A 183 11.31 11.34 -12.72
N GLY A 184 12.38 11.07 -11.97
CA GLY A 184 13.51 11.95 -11.71
C GLY A 184 14.82 11.17 -11.87
N SER A 185 15.88 11.64 -11.23
CA SER A 185 17.19 10.99 -11.31
C SER A 185 17.99 11.07 -10.01
N PHE A 186 19.05 10.29 -9.93
CA PHE A 186 20.08 10.40 -8.90
C PHE A 186 21.46 10.37 -9.53
N THR A 187 22.44 10.95 -8.83
CA THR A 187 23.83 10.99 -9.27
C THR A 187 24.65 9.96 -8.50
N ARG A 188 25.43 9.15 -9.21
CA ARG A 188 26.39 8.21 -8.62
C ARG A 188 27.70 8.90 -8.26
N THR A 189 28.48 8.27 -7.39
CA THR A 189 29.81 8.76 -6.98
C THR A 189 30.83 8.83 -8.13
N ASP A 190 30.59 8.14 -9.23
CA ASP A 190 31.40 8.23 -10.46
C ASP A 190 30.96 9.37 -11.40
N GLY A 191 29.91 10.12 -11.04
CA GLY A 191 29.35 11.23 -11.80
C GLY A 191 28.33 10.83 -12.86
N THR A 192 28.00 9.54 -13.00
CA THR A 192 26.90 9.09 -13.88
C THR A 192 25.54 9.33 -13.22
N GLU A 193 24.50 9.47 -14.04
CA GLU A 193 23.11 9.58 -13.57
C GLU A 193 22.31 8.31 -13.86
N SER A 194 21.38 7.95 -12.97
CA SER A 194 20.35 6.92 -13.20
C SER A 194 18.95 7.48 -12.96
N ALA A 195 17.94 6.73 -13.40
CA ALA A 195 16.56 7.04 -13.11
C ALA A 195 16.17 6.68 -11.66
N MET A 196 15.26 7.48 -11.10
CA MET A 196 14.43 7.08 -9.97
C MET A 196 12.99 7.48 -10.24
N GLY A 197 12.02 6.73 -9.73
CA GLY A 197 10.62 6.94 -10.06
C GLY A 197 9.69 6.70 -8.89
N GLU A 198 8.63 7.51 -8.84
CA GLU A 198 7.49 7.32 -7.95
C GLU A 198 6.49 6.39 -8.66
N PHE A 199 6.14 5.28 -7.99
CA PHE A 199 5.25 4.27 -8.57
C PHE A 199 3.96 4.14 -7.79
N HIS A 200 2.81 4.17 -8.47
CA HIS A 200 1.58 3.63 -7.88
C HIS A 200 1.57 2.12 -8.15
N LEU A 201 1.85 1.33 -7.10
CA LEU A 201 1.84 -0.12 -7.21
C LEU A 201 0.40 -0.64 -7.29
N ALA A 202 0.19 -1.72 -8.04
CA ALA A 202 -1.08 -2.42 -8.04
C ALA A 202 -1.33 -3.00 -6.65
N ILE A 203 -2.56 -2.91 -6.15
CA ILE A 203 -2.95 -3.45 -4.84
C ILE A 203 -4.26 -4.23 -5.02
N ASP A 204 -4.33 -5.41 -4.42
CA ASP A 204 -5.55 -6.18 -4.22
C ASP A 204 -5.88 -6.17 -2.73
N THR A 205 -6.89 -5.37 -2.36
CA THR A 205 -7.35 -5.24 -0.97
C THR A 205 -8.32 -6.34 -0.55
N PHE A 206 -8.61 -7.29 -1.43
CA PHE A 206 -9.43 -8.46 -1.10
C PHE A 206 -8.54 -9.66 -0.74
N ASP A 207 -7.46 -9.87 -1.51
CA ASP A 207 -6.40 -10.85 -1.22
C ASP A 207 -5.39 -10.27 -0.22
N THR A 208 -5.58 -10.58 1.06
CA THR A 208 -4.81 -9.99 2.17
C THR A 208 -4.33 -11.07 3.13
N GLN A 209 -3.29 -10.74 3.90
CA GLN A 209 -2.79 -11.51 5.03
C GLN A 209 -2.72 -10.62 6.26
N PHE A 210 -2.77 -11.19 7.46
CA PHE A 210 -2.57 -10.44 8.68
C PHE A 210 -1.11 -10.59 9.12
N ALA A 211 -0.45 -9.47 9.44
CA ALA A 211 0.92 -9.48 9.95
C ALA A 211 1.02 -10.31 11.25
N GLU A 212 0.05 -10.14 12.14
CA GLU A 212 -0.10 -10.99 13.31
C GLU A 212 -0.80 -12.31 12.94
N GLN A 213 -0.05 -13.41 13.06
CA GLN A 213 -0.57 -14.77 12.93
C GLN A 213 -1.18 -15.25 14.24
N ILE A 214 -2.43 -15.72 14.17
CA ILE A 214 -3.16 -16.26 15.32
C ILE A 214 -3.34 -17.75 15.10
N GLU A 215 -2.72 -18.55 15.97
CA GLU A 215 -2.97 -19.99 15.99
C GLU A 215 -4.36 -20.27 16.55
N VAL A 216 -5.16 -21.05 15.83
CA VAL A 216 -6.48 -21.49 16.29
C VAL A 216 -6.29 -22.58 17.35
N PRO A 217 -6.76 -22.37 18.60
CA PRO A 217 -6.72 -23.38 19.66
C PRO A 217 -7.49 -24.66 19.27
N GLU A 218 -7.06 -25.80 19.78
CA GLU A 218 -7.62 -27.12 19.43
C GLU A 218 -9.15 -27.16 19.64
N GLU A 219 -9.66 -26.55 20.71
CA GLU A 219 -11.08 -26.47 21.02
C GLU A 219 -11.92 -25.72 19.99
N LEU A 220 -11.31 -24.82 19.20
CA LEU A 220 -12.01 -24.06 18.16
C LEU A 220 -11.90 -24.71 16.78
N ARG A 221 -11.01 -25.69 16.58
CA ARG A 221 -10.79 -26.34 15.27
C ARG A 221 -11.99 -27.15 14.80
N GLY A 222 -12.85 -27.60 15.73
CA GLY A 222 -14.11 -28.29 15.41
C GLY A 222 -15.27 -27.37 15.05
N LEU A 223 -15.17 -26.07 15.33
CA LEU A 223 -16.25 -25.12 15.07
C LEU A 223 -16.41 -24.83 13.56
N PRO A 224 -17.59 -24.35 13.11
CA PRO A 224 -17.78 -23.86 11.76
C PRO A 224 -16.70 -22.87 11.33
N MET A 225 -16.26 -22.99 10.08
CA MET A 225 -15.19 -22.18 9.50
C MET A 225 -15.65 -21.50 8.21
N ILE A 226 -15.35 -20.20 8.11
CA ILE A 226 -15.44 -19.41 6.88
C ILE A 226 -14.14 -18.63 6.76
N SER A 227 -13.55 -18.68 5.56
CA SER A 227 -12.36 -17.89 5.24
C SER A 227 -12.70 -16.40 5.22
N GLY A 228 -11.83 -15.61 5.85
CA GLY A 228 -11.86 -14.17 5.80
C GLY A 228 -11.43 -13.63 4.42
N SER A 229 -11.61 -12.33 4.24
CA SER A 229 -11.16 -11.60 3.05
C SER A 229 -11.03 -10.12 3.38
N GLY A 230 -10.07 -9.44 2.75
CA GLY A 230 -9.70 -8.07 3.12
C GLY A 230 -9.47 -7.95 4.62
N ASN A 231 -10.11 -6.96 5.24
CA ASN A 231 -9.87 -6.63 6.65
C ASN A 231 -10.53 -7.59 7.66
N VAL A 232 -11.10 -8.71 7.20
CA VAL A 232 -11.80 -9.69 8.03
C VAL A 232 -10.98 -10.97 8.13
N ARG A 233 -10.63 -11.37 9.37
CA ARG A 233 -9.95 -12.64 9.66
C ARG A 233 -10.85 -13.84 9.41
N ASP A 234 -10.23 -15.00 9.27
CA ASP A 234 -10.89 -16.30 9.34
C ASP A 234 -11.74 -16.44 10.60
N LEU A 235 -12.93 -17.03 10.46
CA LEU A 235 -13.94 -17.07 11.53
C LEU A 235 -13.41 -17.67 12.84
N GLN A 236 -12.63 -18.74 12.75
CA GLN A 236 -12.03 -19.39 13.92
C GLN A 236 -10.91 -18.54 14.56
N GLN A 237 -10.13 -17.80 13.77
CA GLN A 237 -9.13 -16.85 14.29
C GLN A 237 -9.82 -15.67 14.99
N ALA A 238 -10.89 -15.11 14.40
CA ALA A 238 -11.70 -14.09 15.03
C ALA A 238 -12.33 -14.58 16.34
N ALA A 239 -12.79 -15.84 16.37
CA ALA A 239 -13.32 -16.47 17.58
C ALA A 239 -12.25 -16.59 18.67
N THR A 240 -11.00 -16.88 18.33
CA THR A 240 -9.88 -16.92 19.30
C THR A 240 -9.75 -15.61 20.09
N GLN A 241 -10.10 -14.48 19.48
CA GLN A 241 -10.04 -13.15 20.11
C GLN A 241 -11.36 -12.71 20.77
N SER A 242 -12.46 -13.47 20.64
CA SER A 242 -13.79 -13.06 21.10
C SER A 242 -14.57 -14.22 21.72
N SER A 243 -14.69 -14.22 23.06
CA SER A 243 -15.48 -15.21 23.80
C SER A 243 -16.98 -15.19 23.44
N SER A 244 -17.51 -14.02 23.09
CA SER A 244 -18.88 -13.87 22.58
C SER A 244 -19.05 -14.62 21.25
N LEU A 245 -18.10 -14.48 20.33
CA LEU A 245 -18.12 -15.16 19.03
C LEU A 245 -17.94 -16.68 19.20
N GLN A 246 -17.04 -17.12 20.07
CA GLN A 246 -16.91 -18.55 20.43
C GLN A 246 -18.23 -19.13 20.92
N SER A 247 -18.91 -18.42 21.84
CA SER A 247 -20.19 -18.84 22.40
C SER A 247 -21.29 -18.94 21.34
N LEU A 248 -21.29 -18.03 20.38
CA LEU A 248 -22.26 -17.99 19.30
C LEU A 248 -22.03 -19.11 18.27
N LEU A 249 -20.77 -19.40 17.93
CA LEU A 249 -20.40 -20.53 17.07
C LEU A 249 -20.76 -21.86 17.72
N GLY A 250 -20.49 -22.03 19.02
CA GLY A 250 -20.90 -23.22 19.76
C GLY A 250 -22.43 -23.38 19.81
N GLN A 251 -23.18 -22.30 19.94
CA GLN A 251 -24.65 -22.34 19.84
C GLN A 251 -25.11 -22.74 18.44
N PHE A 252 -24.50 -22.18 17.39
CA PHE A 252 -24.81 -22.53 16.01
C PHE A 252 -24.56 -24.02 15.72
N GLU A 253 -23.43 -24.57 16.15
CA GLU A 253 -23.07 -25.98 15.95
C GLU A 253 -24.07 -26.92 16.65
N ASN A 254 -24.49 -26.58 17.85
CA ASN A 254 -25.40 -27.39 18.65
C ASN A 254 -26.89 -27.22 18.27
N SER A 255 -27.24 -26.27 17.39
CA SER A 255 -28.61 -26.06 16.94
C SER A 255 -29.10 -27.18 16.02
N THR A 256 -30.24 -27.77 16.36
CA THR A 256 -30.82 -28.92 15.65
C THR A 256 -31.79 -28.56 14.52
N ASP A 257 -32.14 -27.28 14.36
CA ASP A 257 -33.00 -26.79 13.27
C ASP A 257 -32.41 -25.56 12.56
N ARG A 258 -32.71 -25.46 11.25
CA ARG A 258 -32.21 -24.42 10.34
C ARG A 258 -32.60 -23.02 10.80
N PHE A 259 -33.77 -22.84 11.42
CA PHE A 259 -34.20 -21.52 11.88
C PHE A 259 -33.30 -20.98 12.99
N GLU A 260 -32.91 -21.83 13.93
CA GLU A 260 -31.98 -21.45 15.01
C GLU A 260 -30.57 -21.20 14.48
N GLN A 261 -30.11 -22.04 13.55
CA GLN A 261 -28.83 -21.83 12.85
C GLN A 261 -28.80 -20.47 12.13
N GLN A 262 -29.85 -20.10 11.40
CA GLN A 262 -29.93 -18.80 10.72
C GLN A 262 -29.95 -17.62 11.70
N ARG A 263 -30.69 -17.75 12.81
CA ARG A 263 -30.71 -16.72 13.85
C ARG A 263 -29.33 -16.52 14.48
N ASN A 264 -28.65 -17.61 14.85
CA ASN A 264 -27.32 -17.54 15.45
C ASN A 264 -26.29 -17.00 14.45
N TRP A 265 -26.38 -17.41 13.18
CA TRP A 265 -25.53 -16.88 12.12
C TRP A 265 -25.68 -15.36 11.92
N SER A 266 -26.92 -14.86 11.97
CA SER A 266 -27.18 -13.41 11.82
C SER A 266 -26.59 -12.53 12.93
N LEU A 267 -26.18 -13.13 14.05
CA LEU A 267 -25.54 -12.43 15.15
C LEU A 267 -24.00 -12.46 15.05
N CYS A 268 -23.45 -13.27 14.14
CA CYS A 268 -22.01 -13.34 13.85
C CYS A 268 -21.56 -12.27 12.84
N ALA A 269 -22.49 -11.76 12.03
CA ALA A 269 -22.27 -10.78 10.96
C ALA A 269 -22.45 -9.34 11.47
#